data_AF-A0AAD9ECU9-F1
#
_entry.id   AF-A0AAD9ECU9-F1
#
_cell.length_a   1.000
_cell.length_b   1.000
_cell.length_c   1.000
_cell.angle_alpha   90.00
_cell.angle_beta   90.00
_cell.angle_gamma   90.00
#
_symmetry.space_group_name_H-M   'P 1'
#
loop_
_entity.id
_entity.type
_entity.pdbx_description
1 polymer ?
#
loop_
_entity_poly.entity_id
_entity_poly.type
_entity_poly.pdbx_seq_one_letter_code
_entity_poly.pdbx_strand_id
1 'polypeptide(L)'
;MAIDEVLPPMPQFASSIAGKPEIAPWDKPHPTKEDLNWTELRTLDLSLLDGTPNQQAELVETTRLAIQKDGFLFVKNFGMTEEQLDRHFALAQYIFFHGGISEEEKEKFMWDLSKGTFKGYKPRVGWGEKEGQRDQIEHFNWYQSHFDGLPDSVPSNMLPFMDEIQGFADHMTNQVNRRLLVLLSRILGMPDNFLWEKVSARGSAGDSLPGTSYHRHMVYHKWDPEEYDKSSLIMHGHTDFGTLTLLPSQPAMNLVDYS
;
A
#
# COMPACT_ATOMS: atom_id res chain seq x y z
N MET A 1 15.92 23.83 21.29
CA MET A 1 14.64 23.58 20.60
C MET A 1 14.91 23.78 19.13
N ALA A 2 15.10 22.69 18.40
CA ALA A 2 15.20 22.78 16.95
C ALA A 2 13.80 23.16 16.44
N ILE A 3 13.76 24.15 15.58
CA ILE A 3 12.56 24.54 14.83
C ILE A 3 12.08 23.29 14.11
N ASP A 4 10.90 22.77 14.51
CA ASP A 4 10.22 21.71 13.78
C ASP A 4 10.08 22.18 12.33
N GLU A 5 10.75 21.49 11.41
CA GLU A 5 10.68 21.82 9.99
C GLU A 5 9.24 21.61 9.54
N VAL A 6 8.53 22.71 9.31
CA VAL A 6 7.14 22.70 8.83
C VAL A 6 7.12 21.94 7.50
N LEU A 7 6.34 20.86 7.44
CA LEU A 7 6.17 20.13 6.19
C LEU A 7 5.64 21.08 5.11
N PRO A 8 6.14 20.98 3.87
CA PRO A 8 5.53 21.72 2.77
C PRO A 8 4.07 21.30 2.61
N PRO A 9 3.21 22.12 1.97
CA PRO A 9 1.85 21.70 1.64
C PRO A 9 1.84 20.36 0.88
N MET A 10 0.77 19.58 1.06
CA MET A 10 0.57 18.31 0.36
C MET A 10 0.72 18.51 -1.16
N PRO A 11 1.76 17.94 -1.79
CA PRO A 11 1.88 18.03 -3.24
C PRO A 11 0.81 17.17 -3.91
N GLN A 12 0.42 17.58 -5.12
CA GLN A 12 -0.33 16.68 -6.00
C GLN A 12 0.62 15.66 -6.58
N PHE A 13 0.21 14.40 -6.58
CA PHE A 13 0.92 13.31 -7.22
C PHE A 13 1.04 13.59 -8.71
N ALA A 14 2.24 13.48 -9.23
CA ALA A 14 2.52 13.71 -10.64
C ALA A 14 2.90 12.37 -11.29
N SER A 15 2.05 11.91 -12.20
CA SER A 15 2.30 10.74 -13.05
C SER A 15 2.01 11.10 -14.50
N SER A 16 2.84 10.62 -15.43
CA SER A 16 2.62 10.81 -16.87
C SER A 16 2.36 9.46 -17.53
N ILE A 17 1.35 9.38 -18.40
CA ILE A 17 1.10 8.21 -19.25
C ILE A 17 1.69 8.38 -20.67
N ALA A 18 2.27 9.55 -20.97
CA ALA A 18 2.71 9.89 -22.31
C ALA A 18 3.87 8.98 -22.77
N GLY A 19 3.74 8.42 -23.97
CA GLY A 19 4.78 7.59 -24.59
C GLY A 19 4.86 6.15 -24.08
N LYS A 20 3.89 5.71 -23.26
CA LYS A 20 3.85 4.36 -22.68
C LYS A 20 2.89 3.45 -23.43
N PRO A 21 3.07 2.12 -23.36
CA PRO A 21 2.11 1.19 -23.93
C PRO A 21 0.73 1.36 -23.29
N GLU A 22 -0.31 1.19 -24.10
CA GLU A 22 -1.68 1.15 -23.60
C GLU A 22 -1.91 -0.15 -22.82
N ILE A 23 -2.56 -0.02 -21.67
CA ILE A 23 -3.06 -1.15 -20.87
C ILE A 23 -4.54 -0.95 -20.63
N ALA A 24 -5.27 -2.05 -20.46
CA ALA A 24 -6.70 -1.99 -20.15
C ALA A 24 -6.94 -1.15 -18.88
N PRO A 25 -8.00 -0.33 -18.84
CA PRO A 25 -8.45 0.31 -17.60
C PRO A 25 -8.72 -0.72 -16.50
N TRP A 26 -8.64 -0.28 -15.25
CA TRP A 26 -8.96 -1.14 -14.11
C TRP A 26 -10.42 -1.57 -14.15
N ASP A 27 -10.65 -2.87 -14.06
CA ASP A 27 -11.98 -3.45 -13.91
C ASP A 27 -12.43 -3.30 -12.44
N LYS A 28 -13.06 -2.16 -12.15
CA LYS A 28 -13.51 -1.80 -10.80
C LYS A 28 -14.49 -2.85 -10.27
N PRO A 29 -14.24 -3.43 -9.08
CA PRO A 29 -15.21 -4.34 -8.49
C PRO A 29 -16.51 -3.61 -8.20
N HIS A 30 -17.64 -4.27 -8.43
CA HIS A 30 -18.94 -3.70 -8.09
C HIS A 30 -19.12 -3.66 -6.57
N PRO A 31 -19.75 -2.60 -6.03
CA PRO A 31 -20.15 -2.56 -4.63
C PRO A 31 -20.98 -3.79 -4.26
N THR A 32 -20.85 -4.25 -3.02
CA THR A 32 -21.70 -5.33 -2.52
C THR A 32 -23.18 -4.96 -2.64
N LYS A 33 -24.02 -5.98 -2.82
CA LYS A 33 -25.48 -5.86 -2.72
C LYS A 33 -26.01 -6.39 -1.37
N GLU A 34 -25.12 -6.89 -0.53
CA GLU A 34 -25.45 -7.44 0.78
C GLU A 34 -25.59 -6.32 1.82
N ASP A 35 -26.58 -6.45 2.69
CA ASP A 35 -26.82 -5.54 3.81
C ASP A 35 -25.95 -5.98 4.99
N LEU A 36 -24.81 -5.32 5.19
CA LEU A 36 -23.87 -5.64 6.26
C LEU A 36 -23.83 -4.54 7.33
N ASN A 37 -23.56 -4.95 8.57
CA ASN A 37 -23.24 -4.03 9.65
C ASN A 37 -21.81 -3.50 9.45
N TRP A 38 -21.70 -2.25 9.03
CA TRP A 38 -20.41 -1.58 8.82
C TRP A 38 -19.86 -1.04 10.13
N THR A 39 -18.58 -1.27 10.40
CA THR A 39 -17.85 -0.53 11.42
C THR A 39 -17.63 0.90 10.94
N GLU A 40 -18.10 1.89 11.69
CA GLU A 40 -17.84 3.30 11.40
C GLU A 40 -16.38 3.66 11.71
N LEU A 41 -15.52 3.53 10.71
CA LEU A 41 -14.15 4.02 10.79
C LEU A 41 -14.09 5.53 10.58
N ARG A 42 -13.22 6.20 11.34
CA ARG A 42 -13.01 7.64 11.20
C ARG A 42 -12.22 7.96 9.93
N THR A 43 -12.58 9.07 9.28
CA THR A 43 -11.84 9.61 8.12
C THR A 43 -11.02 10.82 8.52
N LEU A 44 -9.71 10.75 8.30
CA LEU A 44 -8.77 11.83 8.45
C LEU A 44 -8.64 12.62 7.14
N ASP A 45 -8.81 13.93 7.23
CA ASP A 45 -8.48 14.85 6.15
C ASP A 45 -7.03 15.28 6.28
N LEU A 46 -6.14 14.67 5.50
CA LEU A 46 -4.70 14.88 5.66
C LEU A 46 -4.26 16.30 5.29
N SER A 47 -5.06 17.02 4.49
CA SER A 47 -4.80 18.41 4.12
C SER A 47 -4.92 19.38 5.31
N LEU A 48 -5.63 18.99 6.38
CA LEU A 48 -5.74 19.82 7.59
C LEU A 48 -4.40 19.98 8.32
N LEU A 49 -3.42 19.10 8.06
CA LEU A 49 -2.08 19.24 8.61
C LEU A 49 -1.36 20.49 8.07
N ASP A 50 -1.72 20.95 6.87
CA ASP A 50 -1.19 22.16 6.25
C ASP A 50 -1.97 23.43 6.67
N GLY A 51 -3.01 23.26 7.50
CA GLY A 51 -3.92 24.31 7.95
C GLY A 51 -3.43 25.08 9.17
N THR A 52 -4.37 25.82 9.78
CA THR A 52 -4.16 26.58 11.02
C THR A 52 -3.84 25.66 12.21
N PRO A 53 -3.20 26.17 13.29
CA PRO A 53 -2.93 25.39 14.48
C PRO A 53 -4.17 24.67 15.07
N ASN A 54 -5.34 25.30 14.98
CA ASN A 54 -6.60 24.69 15.44
C ASN A 54 -7.01 23.49 14.59
N GLN A 55 -6.89 23.59 13.25
CA GLN A 55 -7.17 22.48 12.33
C GLN A 55 -6.18 21.33 12.54
N GLN A 56 -4.90 21.64 12.75
CA GLN A 56 -3.89 20.64 13.06
C GLN A 56 -4.18 19.94 14.41
N ALA A 57 -4.60 20.69 15.44
CA ALA A 57 -4.96 20.12 16.73
C ALA A 57 -6.19 19.20 16.65
N GLU A 58 -7.21 19.60 15.88
CA GLU A 58 -8.39 18.77 15.61
C GLU A 58 -8.03 17.48 14.87
N LEU A 59 -7.14 17.56 13.87
CA LEU A 59 -6.64 16.40 13.15
C LEU A 59 -5.87 15.44 14.08
N VAL A 60 -5.01 15.96 14.94
CA VAL A 60 -4.27 15.17 15.94
C VAL A 60 -5.22 14.45 16.90
N GLU A 61 -6.24 15.15 17.42
CA GLU A 61 -7.20 14.55 18.35
C GLU A 61 -8.07 13.49 17.67
N THR A 62 -8.52 13.74 16.43
CA THR A 62 -9.28 12.76 15.64
C THR A 62 -8.44 11.50 15.39
N THR A 63 -7.16 11.68 15.05
CA THR A 63 -6.22 10.58 14.82
C THR A 63 -5.99 9.78 16.10
N ARG A 64 -5.80 10.45 17.24
CA ARG A 64 -5.64 9.82 18.56
C ARG A 64 -6.84 8.93 18.92
N LEU A 65 -8.06 9.45 18.73
CA LEU A 65 -9.29 8.71 19.02
C LEU A 65 -9.48 7.50 18.09
N ALA A 66 -9.16 7.64 16.80
CA ALA A 66 -9.27 6.55 15.84
C ALA A 66 -8.32 5.39 16.20
N ILE A 67 -7.05 5.70 16.48
CA ILE A 67 -6.05 4.68 16.79
C ILE A 67 -6.35 3.97 18.12
N GLN A 68 -6.77 4.72 19.15
CA GLN A 68 -7.07 4.12 20.46
C GLN A 68 -8.28 3.19 20.46
N LYS A 69 -9.28 3.48 19.61
CA LYS A 69 -10.54 2.74 19.60
C LYS A 69 -10.55 1.63 18.56
N ASP A 70 -10.10 1.94 17.35
CA ASP A 70 -10.42 1.15 16.16
C ASP A 70 -9.16 0.53 15.53
N GLY A 71 -7.96 1.08 15.76
CA GLY A 71 -6.71 0.63 15.13
C GLY A 71 -6.62 0.88 13.62
N PHE A 72 -7.74 1.24 12.97
CA PHE A 72 -7.88 1.56 11.56
C PHE A 72 -8.54 2.92 11.36
N LEU A 73 -8.23 3.56 10.23
CA LEU A 73 -8.83 4.82 9.82
C LEU A 73 -8.78 4.99 8.30
N PHE A 74 -9.67 5.80 7.77
CA PHE A 74 -9.61 6.26 6.38
C PHE A 74 -8.81 7.55 6.28
N VAL A 75 -8.17 7.76 5.14
CA VAL A 75 -7.46 9.01 4.81
C VAL A 75 -8.01 9.55 3.51
N LYS A 76 -8.30 10.85 3.47
CA LYS A 76 -8.66 11.59 2.25
C LYS A 76 -7.74 12.79 2.04
N ASN A 77 -7.79 13.38 0.85
CA ASN A 77 -7.01 14.55 0.46
C ASN A 77 -5.48 14.33 0.62
N PHE A 78 -5.01 13.13 0.25
CA PHE A 78 -3.61 12.74 0.31
C PHE A 78 -2.83 13.04 -0.99
N GLY A 79 -3.35 13.99 -1.79
CA GLY A 79 -2.67 14.48 -3.00
C GLY A 79 -2.80 13.57 -4.23
N MET A 80 -3.80 12.69 -4.31
CA MET A 80 -4.06 11.88 -5.50
C MET A 80 -5.52 11.99 -5.94
N THR A 81 -5.75 11.97 -7.25
CA THR A 81 -7.11 11.84 -7.81
C THR A 81 -7.53 10.39 -7.92
N GLU A 82 -8.84 10.14 -8.10
CA GLU A 82 -9.36 8.79 -8.31
C GLU A 82 -8.80 8.17 -9.59
N GLU A 83 -8.65 8.94 -10.67
CA GLU A 83 -8.13 8.44 -11.95
C GLU A 83 -6.67 8.01 -11.85
N GLN A 84 -5.86 8.70 -11.04
CA GLN A 84 -4.47 8.32 -10.79
C GLN A 84 -4.39 7.03 -9.98
N LEU A 85 -5.30 6.87 -9.01
CA LEU A 85 -5.37 5.63 -8.24
C LEU A 85 -5.87 4.46 -9.08
N ASP A 86 -6.89 4.69 -9.92
CA ASP A 86 -7.40 3.71 -10.88
C ASP A 86 -6.33 3.27 -11.87
N ARG A 87 -5.49 4.21 -12.33
CA ARG A 87 -4.35 3.91 -13.18
C ARG A 87 -3.37 2.97 -12.48
N HIS A 88 -3.12 3.20 -11.18
CA HIS A 88 -2.25 2.33 -10.39
C HIS A 88 -2.85 0.93 -10.19
N PHE A 89 -4.17 0.83 -9.99
CA PHE A 89 -4.85 -0.47 -9.98
C PHE A 89 -4.84 -1.16 -11.36
N ALA A 90 -4.89 -0.41 -12.46
CA ALA A 90 -4.76 -0.96 -13.80
C ALA A 90 -3.36 -1.56 -14.02
N LEU A 91 -2.31 -0.97 -13.45
CA LEU A 91 -0.96 -1.56 -13.46
C LEU A 91 -0.91 -2.87 -12.68
N ALA A 92 -1.55 -2.92 -11.50
CA ALA A 92 -1.69 -4.17 -10.74
C ALA A 92 -2.40 -5.25 -11.58
N GLN A 93 -3.54 -4.92 -12.20
CA GLN A 93 -4.28 -5.82 -13.08
C GLN A 93 -3.44 -6.28 -14.28
N TYR A 94 -2.68 -5.37 -14.88
CA TYR A 94 -1.84 -5.68 -16.03
C TYR A 94 -0.76 -6.72 -15.68
N ILE A 95 -0.10 -6.57 -14.52
CA ILE A 95 0.88 -7.53 -14.00
C ILE A 95 0.28 -8.95 -14.00
N PHE A 96 -0.85 -9.16 -13.33
CA PHE A 96 -1.33 -10.52 -13.06
C PHE A 96 -2.22 -11.11 -14.16
N PHE A 97 -2.97 -10.29 -14.89
CA PHE A 97 -4.01 -10.79 -15.81
C PHE A 97 -3.71 -10.56 -17.28
N HIS A 98 -2.94 -9.53 -17.63
CA HIS A 98 -2.79 -9.08 -19.03
C HIS A 98 -1.34 -9.13 -19.53
N GLY A 99 -0.51 -9.99 -18.93
CA GLY A 99 0.82 -10.29 -19.44
C GLY A 99 1.93 -9.34 -18.96
N GLY A 100 1.73 -8.58 -17.89
CA GLY A 100 2.79 -7.77 -17.29
C GLY A 100 3.92 -8.61 -16.67
N ILE A 101 3.66 -9.87 -16.30
CA ILE A 101 4.68 -10.84 -15.91
C ILE A 101 4.45 -12.20 -16.59
N SER A 102 5.49 -12.77 -17.19
CA SER A 102 5.46 -14.12 -17.76
C SER A 102 5.63 -15.21 -16.70
N GLU A 103 5.31 -16.47 -17.02
CA GLU A 103 5.52 -17.58 -16.09
C GLU A 103 7.01 -17.79 -15.76
N GLU A 104 7.91 -17.63 -16.74
CA GLU A 104 9.36 -17.67 -16.52
C GLU A 104 9.81 -16.56 -15.54
N GLU A 105 9.25 -15.36 -15.67
CA GLU A 105 9.54 -14.26 -14.76
C GLU A 105 8.93 -14.49 -13.37
N LYS A 106 7.74 -15.10 -13.26
CA LYS A 106 7.16 -15.50 -11.96
C LYS A 106 8.08 -16.46 -11.21
N GLU A 107 8.67 -17.43 -11.92
CA GLU A 107 9.67 -18.33 -11.33
C GLU A 107 10.94 -17.58 -10.93
N LYS A 108 11.46 -16.72 -11.82
CA LYS A 108 12.66 -15.89 -11.57
C LYS A 108 12.49 -14.98 -10.34
N PHE A 109 11.31 -14.39 -10.18
CA PHE A 109 11.02 -13.42 -9.12
C PHE A 109 10.37 -14.05 -7.89
N MET A 110 10.26 -15.38 -7.83
CA MET A 110 9.67 -16.10 -6.70
C MET A 110 10.29 -15.64 -5.36
N TRP A 111 9.44 -15.43 -4.35
CA TRP A 111 9.89 -15.06 -3.01
C TRP A 111 10.90 -16.07 -2.47
N ASP A 112 11.99 -15.55 -1.91
CA ASP A 112 13.00 -16.32 -1.20
C ASP A 112 12.99 -15.92 0.27
N LEU A 113 12.15 -16.61 1.05
CA LEU A 113 11.96 -16.35 2.47
C LEU A 113 13.24 -16.60 3.29
N SER A 114 14.19 -17.40 2.78
CA SER A 114 15.48 -17.63 3.46
C SER A 114 16.33 -16.36 3.58
N LYS A 115 16.08 -15.37 2.70
CA LYS A 115 16.71 -14.06 2.73
C LYS A 115 16.04 -13.08 3.70
N GLY A 116 14.94 -13.48 4.35
CA GLY A 116 14.19 -12.60 5.25
C GLY A 116 13.48 -11.44 4.53
N THR A 117 13.23 -11.57 3.22
CA THR A 117 12.53 -10.55 2.42
C THR A 117 11.34 -11.18 1.71
N PHE A 118 10.25 -10.42 1.56
CA PHE A 118 9.11 -10.81 0.74
C PHE A 118 9.24 -10.21 -0.66
N LYS A 119 10.44 -10.19 -1.23
CA LYS A 119 10.74 -9.47 -2.47
C LYS A 119 10.30 -10.25 -3.70
N GLY A 120 9.61 -9.61 -4.64
CA GLY A 120 9.21 -10.22 -5.91
C GLY A 120 7.82 -10.85 -5.86
N TYR A 121 7.64 -12.01 -6.50
CA TYR A 121 6.37 -12.69 -6.75
C TYR A 121 6.04 -13.75 -5.70
N LYS A 122 4.76 -13.77 -5.27
CA LYS A 122 4.17 -14.82 -4.44
C LYS A 122 3.01 -15.49 -5.19
N PRO A 123 3.02 -16.83 -5.34
CA PRO A 123 1.97 -17.58 -6.02
C PRO A 123 0.73 -17.77 -5.12
N ARG A 124 -0.35 -18.32 -5.72
CA ARG A 124 -1.61 -18.76 -5.08
C ARG A 124 -1.45 -19.98 -4.18
N VAL A 125 -0.46 -19.94 -3.31
CA VAL A 125 -0.16 -20.97 -2.32
C VAL A 125 0.15 -20.25 -1.02
N GLY A 126 -0.56 -20.64 0.03
CA GLY A 126 -0.37 -20.18 1.39
C GLY A 126 0.92 -20.75 1.97
N TRP A 127 1.64 -19.89 2.69
CA TRP A 127 2.90 -20.20 3.35
C TRP A 127 2.77 -20.21 4.89
N GLY A 128 1.54 -20.22 5.41
CA GLY A 128 1.22 -20.20 6.84
C GLY A 128 1.26 -21.59 7.52
N GLU A 129 0.54 -21.76 8.64
CA GLU A 129 0.51 -22.98 9.48
C GLU A 129 0.17 -24.29 8.74
N LYS A 130 -0.27 -24.21 7.48
CA LYS A 130 -0.51 -25.34 6.57
C LYS A 130 0.23 -25.09 5.26
N GLU A 131 1.54 -25.27 5.29
CA GLU A 131 2.41 -25.20 4.11
C GLU A 131 1.82 -26.03 2.96
N GLY A 132 1.60 -25.39 1.81
CA GLY A 132 1.02 -26.03 0.62
C GLY A 132 -0.50 -25.93 0.46
N GLN A 133 -1.24 -25.36 1.43
CA GLN A 133 -2.65 -25.03 1.22
C GLN A 133 -2.75 -23.88 0.21
N ARG A 134 -3.51 -24.05 -0.87
CA ARG A 134 -3.80 -22.96 -1.81
C ARG A 134 -4.48 -21.80 -1.08
N ASP A 135 -4.00 -20.59 -1.31
CA ASP A 135 -4.76 -19.38 -1.08
C ASP A 135 -5.07 -18.75 -2.44
N GLN A 136 -6.08 -17.91 -2.50
CA GLN A 136 -6.50 -17.28 -3.77
C GLN A 136 -5.85 -15.92 -3.96
N ILE A 137 -4.58 -15.76 -3.55
CA ILE A 137 -3.91 -14.46 -3.56
C ILE A 137 -2.58 -14.55 -4.30
N GLU A 138 -2.35 -13.65 -5.26
CA GLU A 138 -1.03 -13.40 -5.84
C GLU A 138 -0.50 -12.04 -5.40
N HIS A 139 0.81 -11.98 -5.12
CA HIS A 139 1.49 -10.71 -4.82
C HIS A 139 2.66 -10.46 -5.76
N PHE A 140 2.95 -9.17 -5.96
CA PHE A 140 4.25 -8.71 -6.39
C PHE A 140 4.68 -7.55 -5.48
N ASN A 141 5.78 -7.77 -4.77
CA ASN A 141 6.32 -6.85 -3.79
C ASN A 141 7.56 -6.13 -4.35
N TRP A 142 7.40 -4.85 -4.59
CA TRP A 142 8.44 -3.93 -5.04
C TRP A 142 9.24 -3.43 -3.84
N TYR A 143 10.55 -3.45 -3.99
CA TYR A 143 11.56 -3.02 -3.02
C TYR A 143 12.50 -2.04 -3.72
N GLN A 144 13.24 -1.25 -2.95
CA GLN A 144 14.22 -0.29 -3.47
C GLN A 144 15.14 -0.87 -4.57
N SER A 145 15.62 -2.10 -4.40
CA SER A 145 16.48 -2.75 -5.38
C SER A 145 15.86 -2.96 -6.78
N HIS A 146 14.53 -2.96 -6.88
CA HIS A 146 13.83 -3.03 -8.16
C HIS A 146 13.91 -1.69 -8.91
N PHE A 147 14.00 -0.58 -8.19
CA PHE A 147 14.12 0.76 -8.77
C PHE A 147 15.58 1.10 -9.11
N ASP A 148 16.54 0.63 -8.31
CA ASP A 148 17.97 0.88 -8.54
C ASP A 148 18.61 -0.06 -9.58
N GLY A 149 18.08 -1.28 -9.74
CA GLY A 149 18.74 -2.40 -10.44
C GLY A 149 18.23 -2.72 -11.84
N LEU A 150 17.61 -1.76 -12.53
CA LEU A 150 17.02 -1.96 -13.86
C LEU A 150 18.06 -2.27 -14.94
N PRO A 151 17.73 -3.07 -15.99
CA PRO A 151 16.41 -3.65 -16.27
C PRO A 151 16.18 -5.07 -15.72
N ASP A 152 17.23 -5.81 -15.34
CA ASP A 152 17.12 -7.25 -15.05
C ASP A 152 16.40 -7.57 -13.73
N SER A 153 16.17 -6.57 -12.88
CA SER A 153 15.54 -6.70 -11.57
C SER A 153 14.01 -6.69 -11.59
N VAL A 154 13.37 -6.38 -12.72
CA VAL A 154 11.89 -6.27 -12.85
C VAL A 154 11.37 -7.08 -14.05
N PRO A 155 10.06 -7.39 -14.10
CA PRO A 155 9.45 -7.96 -15.29
C PRO A 155 9.61 -7.04 -16.49
N SER A 156 10.02 -7.61 -17.62
CA SER A 156 10.34 -6.90 -18.87
C SER A 156 9.18 -6.04 -19.37
N ASN A 157 7.96 -6.57 -19.33
CA ASN A 157 6.75 -5.85 -19.74
C ASN A 157 6.34 -4.73 -18.76
N MET A 158 6.94 -4.68 -17.56
CA MET A 158 6.71 -3.61 -16.59
C MET A 158 7.72 -2.47 -16.69
N LEU A 159 8.85 -2.65 -17.39
CA LEU A 159 9.88 -1.63 -17.58
C LEU A 159 9.32 -0.25 -17.99
N PRO A 160 8.38 -0.13 -18.94
CA PRO A 160 7.86 1.17 -19.38
C PRO A 160 7.04 1.91 -18.32
N PHE A 161 6.64 1.24 -17.23
CA PHE A 161 5.75 1.77 -16.20
C PHE A 161 6.45 1.95 -14.84
N MET A 162 7.76 1.67 -14.76
CA MET A 162 8.49 1.69 -13.50
C MET A 162 8.51 3.06 -12.84
N ASP A 163 8.44 4.15 -13.62
CA ASP A 163 8.32 5.51 -13.10
C ASP A 163 6.95 5.77 -12.44
N GLU A 164 5.86 5.17 -12.94
CA GLU A 164 4.55 5.24 -12.28
C GLU A 164 4.57 4.47 -10.96
N ILE A 165 5.13 3.26 -10.97
CA ILE A 165 5.18 2.38 -9.80
C ILE A 165 6.07 2.99 -8.71
N GLN A 166 7.26 3.46 -9.08
CA GLN A 166 8.18 4.14 -8.16
C GLN A 166 7.58 5.45 -7.67
N GLY A 167 7.03 6.27 -8.56
CA GLY A 167 6.40 7.54 -8.19
C GLY A 167 5.27 7.34 -7.17
N PHE A 168 4.43 6.33 -7.36
CA PHE A 168 3.37 6.00 -6.40
C PHE A 168 3.97 5.58 -5.04
N ALA A 169 4.94 4.67 -5.05
CA ALA A 169 5.61 4.21 -3.83
C ALA A 169 6.27 5.38 -3.06
N ASP A 170 6.91 6.29 -3.79
CA ASP A 170 7.59 7.47 -3.24
C ASP A 170 6.59 8.49 -2.68
N HIS A 171 5.46 8.71 -3.36
CA HIS A 171 4.40 9.60 -2.88
C HIS A 171 3.78 9.07 -1.58
N MET A 172 3.40 7.80 -1.58
CA MET A 172 2.81 7.15 -0.40
C MET A 172 3.80 7.14 0.78
N THR A 173 5.08 6.95 0.52
CA THR A 173 6.10 6.88 1.59
C THR A 173 6.52 8.26 2.10
N ASN A 174 6.86 9.18 1.20
CA ASN A 174 7.48 10.45 1.59
C ASN A 174 6.46 11.56 1.84
N GLN A 175 5.25 11.46 1.29
CA GLN A 175 4.21 12.47 1.48
C GLN A 175 3.15 12.01 2.46
N VAL A 176 2.56 10.83 2.24
CA VAL A 176 1.44 10.36 3.06
C VAL A 176 1.94 9.77 4.38
N ASN A 177 2.80 8.76 4.33
CA ASN A 177 3.34 8.11 5.52
C ASN A 177 4.13 9.08 6.42
N ARG A 178 4.95 9.98 5.84
CA ARG A 178 5.63 11.03 6.62
C ARG A 178 4.67 11.87 7.45
N ARG A 179 3.56 12.32 6.87
CA ARG A 179 2.55 13.15 7.57
C ARG A 179 1.84 12.36 8.66
N LEU A 180 1.52 11.09 8.41
CA LEU A 180 0.95 10.20 9.43
C LEU A 180 1.93 9.99 10.59
N LEU A 181 3.22 9.81 10.31
CA LEU A 181 4.27 9.70 11.35
C LEU A 181 4.46 11.01 12.14
N VAL A 182 4.23 12.18 11.52
CA VAL A 182 4.18 13.46 12.24
C VAL A 182 2.99 13.50 13.21
N LEU A 183 1.80 13.12 12.75
CA LEU A 183 0.61 13.04 13.63
C LEU A 183 0.85 12.10 14.81
N LEU A 184 1.43 10.92 14.56
CA LEU A 184 1.78 9.97 15.61
C LEU A 184 2.83 10.53 16.58
N SER A 185 3.84 11.25 16.08
CA SER A 185 4.85 11.87 16.94
C SER A 185 4.22 12.90 17.88
N ARG A 186 3.32 13.76 17.37
CA ARG A 186 2.55 14.72 18.17
C ARG A 186 1.67 14.05 19.22
N ILE A 187 1.00 12.96 18.86
CA ILE A 187 0.17 12.17 19.80
C ILE A 187 1.01 11.62 20.96
N LEU A 188 2.24 11.20 20.68
CA LEU A 188 3.19 10.70 21.68
C LEU A 188 3.89 11.83 22.46
N GLY A 189 3.59 13.11 22.18
CA GLY A 189 4.27 14.26 22.79
C GLY A 189 5.73 14.41 22.36
N MET A 190 6.10 13.85 21.21
CA MET A 190 7.43 13.91 20.62
C MET A 190 7.53 15.07 19.61
N PRO A 191 8.75 15.54 19.26
CA PRO A 191 8.95 16.46 18.15
C PRO A 191 8.36 15.92 16.85
N ASP A 192 7.91 16.81 15.94
CA ASP A 192 7.10 16.44 14.78
C ASP A 192 7.75 15.36 13.92
N ASN A 193 9.03 15.49 13.60
CA ASN A 193 9.74 14.55 12.74
C ASN A 193 10.33 13.33 13.49
N PHE A 194 10.04 13.15 14.78
CA PHE A 194 10.70 12.12 15.59
C PHE A 194 10.54 10.71 15.01
N LEU A 195 9.30 10.26 14.77
CA LEU A 195 9.09 8.92 14.20
C LEU A 195 9.57 8.84 12.74
N TRP A 196 9.43 9.93 11.98
CA TRP A 196 9.95 9.98 10.61
C TRP A 196 11.46 9.71 10.56
N GLU A 197 12.23 10.35 11.44
CA GLU A 197 13.69 10.21 11.48
C GLU A 197 14.17 8.93 12.15
N LYS A 198 13.48 8.46 13.19
CA LYS A 198 13.96 7.35 14.03
C LYS A 198 13.41 5.98 13.65
N VAL A 199 12.23 5.92 13.04
CA VAL A 199 11.52 4.65 12.79
C VAL A 199 11.49 4.29 11.31
N SER A 200 11.45 5.27 10.40
CA SER A 200 11.26 5.02 8.95
C SER A 200 12.42 4.30 8.25
N ALA A 201 13.41 3.76 8.97
CA ALA A 201 14.52 2.95 8.44
C ALA A 201 15.22 3.57 7.21
N ARG A 202 15.31 4.91 7.13
CA ARG A 202 15.93 5.67 6.02
C ARG A 202 17.46 5.56 6.03
N GLY A 203 18.02 4.35 6.08
CA GLY A 203 19.45 4.10 5.91
C GLY A 203 19.96 4.57 4.53
N SER A 204 20.98 3.92 3.98
CA SER A 204 21.58 4.29 2.68
C SER A 204 20.66 4.17 1.43
N ALA A 205 19.34 4.01 1.61
CA ALA A 205 18.34 3.71 0.58
C ALA A 205 17.79 4.96 -0.16
N GLY A 206 18.33 6.15 0.08
CA GLY A 206 17.88 7.37 -0.59
C GLY A 206 16.43 7.76 -0.27
N ASP A 207 15.80 8.50 -1.17
CA ASP A 207 14.48 9.12 -0.96
C ASP A 207 13.29 8.27 -1.43
N SER A 208 13.47 7.06 -1.97
CA SER A 208 12.36 6.27 -2.53
C SER A 208 11.70 5.36 -1.47
N LEU A 209 12.03 4.07 -1.43
CA LEU A 209 11.58 3.14 -0.40
C LEU A 209 12.71 2.87 0.61
N PRO A 210 12.49 3.12 1.91
CA PRO A 210 13.40 2.68 2.95
C PRO A 210 13.63 1.16 2.88
N GLY A 211 14.82 0.70 3.25
CA GLY A 211 15.27 -0.68 2.98
C GLY A 211 14.38 -1.80 3.57
N THR A 212 13.54 -1.50 4.56
CA THR A 212 12.57 -2.45 5.15
C THR A 212 11.15 -2.29 4.62
N SER A 213 10.86 -1.23 3.87
CA SER A 213 9.55 -0.95 3.29
C SER A 213 9.40 -1.61 1.92
N TYR A 214 8.17 -1.95 1.55
CA TYR A 214 7.85 -2.46 0.23
C TYR A 214 6.48 -1.95 -0.24
N HIS A 215 6.33 -1.81 -1.56
CA HIS A 215 5.04 -1.56 -2.19
C HIS A 215 4.50 -2.88 -2.75
N ARG A 216 3.26 -3.23 -2.43
CA ARG A 216 2.64 -4.50 -2.83
C ARG A 216 1.54 -4.26 -3.86
N HIS A 217 1.67 -4.88 -5.03
CA HIS A 217 0.51 -5.21 -5.85
C HIS A 217 -0.02 -6.57 -5.42
N MET A 218 -1.33 -6.67 -5.25
CA MET A 218 -2.03 -7.86 -4.76
C MET A 218 -3.31 -8.04 -5.56
N VAL A 219 -3.61 -9.27 -5.93
CA VAL A 219 -4.88 -9.64 -6.55
C VAL A 219 -5.50 -10.82 -5.83
N TYR A 220 -6.82 -10.79 -5.74
CA TYR A 220 -7.65 -11.84 -5.18
C TYR A 220 -8.36 -12.58 -6.30
N HIS A 221 -8.19 -13.90 -6.34
CA HIS A 221 -8.86 -14.77 -7.28
C HIS A 221 -10.13 -15.32 -6.65
N LYS A 222 -11.14 -15.58 -7.48
CA LYS A 222 -12.34 -16.29 -7.01
C LYS A 222 -11.98 -17.75 -6.82
N TRP A 223 -12.55 -18.36 -5.77
CA TRP A 223 -12.58 -19.81 -5.66
C TRP A 223 -13.47 -20.39 -6.75
N ASP A 224 -13.09 -21.55 -7.27
CA ASP A 224 -14.01 -22.35 -8.07
C ASP A 224 -15.18 -22.78 -7.16
N PRO A 225 -16.45 -22.67 -7.61
CA PRO A 225 -17.61 -22.96 -6.77
C PRO A 225 -17.62 -24.37 -6.18
N GLU A 226 -16.94 -25.31 -6.84
CA GLU A 226 -16.80 -26.71 -6.41
C GLU A 226 -15.72 -26.90 -5.35
N GLU A 227 -14.72 -26.00 -5.28
CA GLU A 227 -13.63 -26.01 -4.29
C GLU A 227 -13.93 -25.11 -3.08
N TYR A 228 -14.94 -24.24 -3.17
CA TYR A 228 -15.32 -23.33 -2.11
C TYR A 228 -16.03 -24.07 -0.97
N ASP A 229 -15.43 -24.03 0.22
CA ASP A 229 -16.11 -24.38 1.46
C ASP A 229 -16.16 -23.18 2.43
N LYS A 230 -16.94 -23.30 3.52
CA LYS A 230 -17.11 -22.21 4.49
C LYS A 230 -15.82 -21.84 5.24
N SER A 231 -14.76 -22.64 5.12
CA SER A 231 -13.43 -22.39 5.67
C SER A 231 -12.43 -21.82 4.65
N SER A 232 -12.82 -21.72 3.37
CA SER A 232 -12.07 -21.08 2.29
C SER A 232 -12.03 -19.55 2.44
N LEU A 233 -11.37 -19.08 3.50
CA LEU A 233 -11.02 -17.67 3.65
C LEU A 233 -9.98 -17.31 2.58
N ILE A 234 -10.19 -16.18 1.91
CA ILE A 234 -9.23 -15.67 0.92
C ILE A 234 -7.94 -15.25 1.64
N MET A 235 -8.07 -14.56 2.77
CA MET A 235 -6.99 -14.18 3.66
C MET A 235 -7.39 -14.48 5.10
N HIS A 236 -6.50 -15.10 5.86
CA HIS A 236 -6.71 -15.32 7.29
C HIS A 236 -6.39 -14.03 8.09
N GLY A 237 -6.98 -13.93 9.29
CA GLY A 237 -6.67 -12.83 10.20
C GLY A 237 -5.17 -12.75 10.46
N HIS A 238 -4.60 -11.56 10.26
CA HIS A 238 -3.18 -11.30 10.46
C HIS A 238 -3.00 -9.86 10.96
N THR A 239 -1.90 -9.61 11.64
CA THR A 239 -1.40 -8.26 11.89
C THR A 239 -0.31 -7.96 10.88
N ASP A 240 -0.34 -6.75 10.31
CA ASP A 240 0.75 -6.31 9.45
C ASP A 240 2.07 -6.16 10.22
N PHE A 241 3.17 -6.47 9.54
CA PHE A 241 4.50 -6.15 10.03
C PHE A 241 4.85 -4.71 9.63
N GLY A 242 5.34 -3.92 10.58
CA GLY A 242 5.85 -2.57 10.33
C GLY A 242 5.23 -1.53 11.27
N THR A 243 5.31 -0.27 10.86
CA THR A 243 4.77 0.87 11.61
C THR A 243 3.40 1.30 11.09
N LEU A 244 3.24 1.38 9.77
CA LEU A 244 2.01 1.78 9.09
C LEU A 244 1.83 0.97 7.80
N THR A 245 0.60 0.55 7.54
CA THR A 245 0.18 -0.02 6.25
C THR A 245 -0.79 0.94 5.57
N LEU A 246 -0.50 1.31 4.33
CA LEU A 246 -1.36 2.16 3.52
C LEU A 246 -2.05 1.31 2.45
N LEU A 247 -3.37 1.13 2.61
CA LEU A 247 -4.21 0.34 1.72
C LEU A 247 -5.15 1.29 0.96
N PRO A 248 -4.91 1.56 -0.33
CA PRO A 248 -5.88 2.30 -1.12
C PRO A 248 -7.20 1.53 -1.19
N SER A 249 -8.29 2.21 -0.85
CA SER A 249 -9.61 1.59 -0.76
C SER A 249 -10.07 1.05 -2.11
N GLN A 250 -10.61 -0.16 -2.12
CA GLN A 250 -11.35 -0.74 -3.24
C GLN A 250 -12.82 -0.89 -2.83
N PRO A 251 -13.78 -0.71 -3.74
CA PRO A 251 -15.20 -0.93 -3.44
C PRO A 251 -15.58 -2.41 -3.18
N ALA A 252 -14.61 -3.32 -3.12
CA ALA A 252 -14.80 -4.72 -2.76
C ALA A 252 -14.71 -4.94 -1.24
N MET A 253 -15.66 -5.69 -0.69
CA MET A 253 -15.72 -6.00 0.74
C MET A 253 -14.80 -7.15 1.12
N ASN A 254 -13.57 -6.87 1.56
CA ASN A 254 -12.66 -7.92 2.02
C ASN A 254 -11.88 -7.59 3.31
N LEU A 255 -12.15 -6.45 3.97
CA LEU A 255 -11.57 -6.14 5.28
C LEU A 255 -12.65 -6.31 6.34
N VAL A 256 -12.67 -7.48 6.98
CA VAL A 256 -13.54 -7.76 8.13
C VAL A 256 -12.67 -7.77 9.37
N ASP A 257 -12.95 -6.85 10.29
CA ASP A 257 -12.41 -6.86 11.64
C ASP A 257 -13.07 -8.00 12.42
N TYR A 258 -12.26 -8.92 12.94
CA TYR A 258 -12.72 -9.93 13.89
C TYR A 258 -12.43 -9.42 15.29
N SER A 259 -13.35 -8.62 15.83
CA SER A 259 -13.41 -8.31 17.28
C SER A 259 -14.09 -9.44 18.05
#